data_AF-A0A6V8MS23-F1
#
_entry.id   AF-A0A6V8MS23-F1
#
_cell.length_a   1.000
_cell.length_b   1.000
_cell.length_c   1.000
_cell.angle_alpha   90.00
_cell.angle_beta   90.00
_cell.angle_gamma   90.00
#
_symmetry.space_group_name_H-M   'P 1'
#
loop_
_entity.id
_entity.type
_entity.pdbx_description
1 polymer ?
#
loop_
_entity_poly.entity_id
_entity_poly.type
_entity_poly.pdbx_seq_one_letter_code
_entity_poly.pdbx_strand_id
1 'polypeptide(L)'
;MKGYQLVKEIREAKGAHPDRVFIKWWRNEEDFIDFDLLERFLQNLKESEKIDGFELINEDEMWRTLEARCQGRVSREKRDGDWVLHWTPPPNRKVEDAQTEYPYTPESMVKILDSETDYNYVD
;
A
#
# COMPACT_ATOMS: atom_id res chain seq x y z
N MET A 1 17.24 -9.98 -6.98
CA MET A 1 16.84 -11.40 -6.79
C MET A 1 16.26 -11.97 -8.10
N LYS A 2 16.29 -13.28 -8.39
CA LYS A 2 15.53 -13.82 -9.55
C LYS A 2 14.04 -13.89 -9.20
N GLY A 3 13.14 -13.59 -10.15
CA GLY A 3 11.69 -13.49 -9.89
C GLY A 3 11.06 -14.71 -9.20
N TYR A 4 11.48 -15.93 -9.57
CA TYR A 4 10.97 -17.15 -8.91
C TYR A 4 11.42 -17.31 -7.45
N GLN A 5 12.61 -16.82 -7.10
CA GLN A 5 13.12 -16.87 -5.72
C GLN A 5 12.32 -15.89 -4.86
N LEU A 6 12.07 -14.69 -5.38
CA LEU A 6 11.26 -13.69 -4.72
C LEU A 6 9.84 -14.19 -4.42
N VAL A 7 9.15 -14.77 -5.40
CA VAL A 7 7.79 -15.31 -5.18
C VAL A 7 7.79 -16.40 -4.10
N LYS A 8 8.82 -17.24 -4.08
CA LYS A 8 8.96 -18.27 -3.05
C LYS A 8 9.14 -17.64 -1.66
N GLU A 9 10.06 -16.70 -1.51
CA GLU A 9 10.32 -16.02 -0.23
C GLU A 9 9.09 -15.26 0.28
N ILE A 10 8.38 -14.57 -0.62
CA ILE A 10 7.12 -13.89 -0.29
C ILE A 10 6.07 -14.88 0.23
N ARG A 11 5.89 -16.02 -0.43
CA ARG A 11 4.91 -17.04 -0.02
C ARG A 11 5.28 -17.68 1.32
N GLU A 12 6.56 -17.92 1.56
CA GLU A 12 7.05 -18.42 2.85
C GLU A 12 6.79 -17.41 3.97
N ALA A 13 7.12 -16.12 3.74
CA ALA A 13 6.84 -15.05 4.69
C ALA A 13 5.33 -14.90 4.97
N LYS A 14 4.49 -14.98 3.94
CA LYS A 14 3.02 -14.95 4.08
C LYS A 14 2.49 -16.15 4.86
N GLY A 15 3.05 -17.34 4.64
CA GLY A 15 2.68 -18.53 5.40
C GLY A 15 2.99 -18.40 6.90
N ALA A 16 4.09 -17.70 7.25
CA ALA A 16 4.44 -17.41 8.64
C ALA A 16 3.59 -16.27 9.26
N HIS A 17 3.09 -15.34 8.44
CA HIS A 17 2.37 -14.15 8.87
C HIS A 17 1.09 -13.91 8.04
N PRO A 18 0.03 -14.69 8.29
CA PRO A 18 -1.19 -14.64 7.48
C PRO A 18 -1.96 -13.31 7.59
N ASP A 19 -1.75 -12.53 8.64
CA ASP A 19 -2.32 -11.20 8.87
C ASP A 19 -1.66 -10.08 8.05
N ARG A 20 -0.45 -10.31 7.52
CA ARG A 20 0.27 -9.34 6.69
C ARG A 20 -0.23 -9.42 5.25
N VAL A 21 -1.09 -8.49 4.86
CA VAL A 21 -1.81 -8.48 3.56
C VAL A 21 -1.23 -7.48 2.55
N PHE A 22 -0.29 -6.65 2.97
CA PHE A 22 0.42 -5.71 2.10
C PHE A 22 1.87 -6.12 1.92
N ILE A 23 2.47 -5.62 0.85
CA ILE A 23 3.89 -5.70 0.58
C ILE A 23 4.43 -4.29 0.40
N LYS A 24 5.44 -3.95 1.20
CA LYS A 24 6.37 -2.84 0.96
C LYS A 24 7.55 -3.41 0.19
N TRP A 25 7.94 -2.81 -0.93
CA TRP A 25 9.06 -3.29 -1.73
C TRP A 25 9.87 -2.14 -2.29
N TRP A 26 11.14 -2.39 -2.58
CA TRP A 26 12.06 -1.36 -3.05
C TRP A 26 13.01 -1.85 -4.12
N ARG A 27 13.46 -0.88 -4.91
CA ARG A 27 14.63 -0.98 -5.78
C ARG A 27 15.76 -0.23 -5.07
N ASN A 28 17.00 -0.58 -5.41
CA ASN A 28 18.28 0.01 -4.97
C ASN A 28 18.13 1.15 -3.95
N GLU A 29 18.53 0.89 -2.71
CA GLU A 29 18.36 1.74 -1.53
C GLU A 29 18.50 3.24 -1.91
N GLU A 30 17.35 3.93 -2.02
CA GLU A 30 17.12 5.40 -2.13
C GLU A 30 16.32 5.92 -3.35
N ASP A 31 16.02 5.15 -4.40
CA ASP A 31 15.27 5.70 -5.56
C ASP A 31 13.77 5.35 -5.64
N PHE A 32 13.32 4.31 -4.92
CA PHE A 32 11.96 3.81 -5.05
C PHE A 32 11.54 2.90 -3.88
N ILE A 33 10.41 3.22 -3.23
CA ILE A 33 9.77 2.37 -2.20
C ILE A 33 8.27 2.37 -2.44
N ASP A 34 7.69 1.24 -2.82
CA ASP A 34 6.26 1.15 -3.15
C ASP A 34 5.52 0.16 -2.22
N PHE A 35 4.21 0.36 -2.10
CA PHE A 35 3.30 -0.38 -1.25
C PHE A 35 2.13 -0.90 -2.08
N ASP A 36 1.87 -2.20 -1.98
CA ASP A 36 0.78 -2.83 -2.71
C ASP A 36 0.06 -3.87 -1.83
N LEU A 37 -1.15 -4.28 -2.22
CA LEU A 37 -1.75 -5.53 -1.78
C LEU A 37 -0.88 -6.69 -2.26
N LEU A 38 -0.60 -7.62 -1.36
CA LEU A 38 0.26 -8.76 -1.64
C LEU A 38 -0.21 -9.56 -2.86
N GLU A 39 -1.51 -9.83 -2.95
CA GLU A 39 -2.07 -10.60 -4.06
C GLU A 39 -2.04 -9.83 -5.38
N ARG A 40 -2.32 -8.52 -5.36
CA ARG A 40 -2.24 -7.64 -6.55
C ARG A 40 -0.81 -7.59 -7.07
N PHE A 41 0.14 -7.44 -6.16
CA PHE A 41 1.57 -7.46 -6.47
C PHE A 41 2.01 -8.77 -7.13
N LEU A 42 1.69 -9.91 -6.52
CA LEU A 42 2.06 -11.23 -7.05
C LEU A 42 1.46 -11.52 -8.43
N GLN A 43 0.26 -11.01 -8.70
CA GLN A 43 -0.40 -11.15 -10.01
C GLN A 43 0.24 -10.28 -11.08
N ASN A 44 0.74 -9.10 -10.70
CA ASN A 44 1.29 -8.12 -11.63
C ASN A 44 2.83 -8.18 -11.78
N LEU A 45 3.50 -8.93 -10.91
CA LEU A 45 4.96 -9.09 -10.89
C LEU A 45 5.48 -9.60 -12.23
N LYS A 46 6.29 -8.78 -12.91
CA LYS A 46 6.93 -9.16 -14.17
C LYS A 46 8.31 -9.77 -13.92
N GLU A 47 8.71 -10.73 -14.74
CA GLU A 47 10.04 -11.36 -14.63
C GLU A 47 11.20 -10.36 -14.78
N SER A 48 10.96 -9.25 -15.49
CA SER A 48 11.95 -8.19 -15.71
C SER A 48 12.03 -7.19 -14.56
N GLU A 49 11.14 -7.26 -13.56
CA GLU A 49 11.20 -6.33 -12.44
C GLU A 49 12.40 -6.60 -11.56
N LYS A 50 13.22 -5.56 -11.38
CA LYS A 50 14.27 -5.57 -10.40
C LYS A 50 13.65 -5.23 -9.05
N ILE A 51 13.80 -6.14 -8.10
CA ILE A 51 13.39 -5.98 -6.70
C ILE A 51 14.59 -6.35 -5.86
N ASP A 52 15.00 -5.40 -5.03
CA ASP A 52 16.19 -5.51 -4.20
C ASP A 52 15.82 -5.93 -2.77
N GLY A 53 14.62 -5.59 -2.30
CA GLY A 53 14.06 -6.15 -1.07
C GLY A 53 12.55 -5.92 -0.92
N PHE A 54 11.98 -6.59 0.08
CA PHE A 54 10.58 -6.44 0.46
C PHE A 54 10.35 -6.66 1.96
N GLU A 55 9.23 -6.17 2.44
CA GLU A 55 8.70 -6.38 3.78
C GLU A 55 7.18 -6.59 3.66
N LEU A 56 6.66 -7.65 4.26
CA LEU A 56 5.21 -7.81 4.39
C LEU A 56 4.74 -6.99 5.59
N ILE A 57 3.63 -6.27 5.45
CA ILE A 57 3.09 -5.46 6.55
C ILE A 57 1.61 -5.72 6.76
N ASN A 58 1.13 -5.46 7.97
CA ASN A 58 -0.28 -5.58 8.34
C ASN A 58 -1.03 -4.23 8.20
N GLU A 59 -2.33 -4.24 8.50
CA GLU A 59 -3.21 -3.06 8.39
C GLU A 59 -2.80 -1.89 9.31
N ASP A 60 -2.29 -2.17 10.52
CA ASP A 60 -1.85 -1.11 11.43
C ASP A 60 -0.57 -0.42 10.93
N GLU A 61 0.37 -1.20 10.38
CA GLU A 61 1.59 -0.69 9.75
C GLU A 61 1.26 0.11 8.48
N MET A 62 0.31 -0.36 7.66
CA MET A 62 -0.16 0.36 6.48
C MET A 62 -0.89 1.66 6.85
N TRP A 63 -1.73 1.64 7.89
CA TRP A 63 -2.41 2.83 8.39
C TRP A 63 -1.42 3.94 8.80
N ARG A 64 -0.35 3.58 9.53
CA ARG A 64 0.70 4.54 9.90
C ARG A 64 1.43 5.12 8.70
N THR A 65 1.71 4.28 7.69
CA THR A 65 2.28 4.72 6.41
C THR A 65 1.37 5.75 5.73
N LEU A 66 0.07 5.47 5.69
CA LEU A 66 -0.94 6.35 5.11
C LEU A 66 -1.05 7.69 5.87
N GLU A 67 -1.11 7.65 7.20
CA GLU A 67 -1.15 8.86 8.04
C GLU A 67 0.08 9.76 7.82
N ALA A 68 1.27 9.16 7.80
CA ALA A 68 2.52 9.87 7.58
C ALA A 68 2.54 10.55 6.20
N ARG A 69 2.10 9.83 5.16
CA ARG A 69 2.06 10.36 3.78
C ARG A 69 1.02 11.46 3.60
N CYS A 70 -0.18 11.27 4.17
CA CYS A 70 -1.28 12.20 4.01
C CYS A 70 -1.16 13.47 4.87
N GLN A 71 -0.26 13.49 5.87
CA GLN A 71 0.02 14.67 6.70
C GLN A 71 -1.25 15.34 7.27
N GLY A 72 -2.15 14.53 7.84
CA GLY A 72 -3.40 15.00 8.45
C GLY A 72 -4.60 15.16 7.50
N ARG A 73 -4.43 14.90 6.21
CA ARG A 73 -5.54 14.85 5.24
C ARG A 73 -6.26 13.51 5.18
N VAL A 74 -5.83 12.54 5.98
CA VAL A 74 -6.54 11.28 6.18
C VAL A 74 -6.88 11.12 7.65
N SER A 75 -8.06 10.60 7.93
CA SER A 75 -8.49 10.21 9.28
C SER A 75 -9.36 8.96 9.18
N ARG A 76 -9.55 8.28 10.32
CA ARG A 76 -10.49 7.17 10.44
C ARG A 76 -11.47 7.44 11.57
N GLU A 77 -12.73 7.16 11.35
CA GLU A 77 -13.78 7.28 12.36
C GLU A 77 -14.63 6.01 12.40
N LYS A 78 -15.31 5.79 13.53
CA LYS A 78 -16.26 4.68 13.66
C LYS A 78 -17.67 5.21 13.41
N ARG A 79 -18.36 4.68 12.40
CA ARG A 79 -19.73 5.02 12.00
C ARG A 79 -20.56 3.75 11.91
N ASP A 80 -21.69 3.70 12.62
CA ASP A 80 -22.61 2.55 12.64
C ASP A 80 -21.98 1.18 12.97
N GLY A 81 -20.84 1.19 13.68
CA GLY A 81 -20.11 -0.03 14.04
C GLY A 81 -18.90 -0.32 13.15
N ASP A 82 -18.83 0.29 11.97
CA ASP A 82 -17.78 0.11 10.99
C ASP A 82 -16.76 1.26 11.02
N TRP A 83 -15.53 0.96 10.62
CA TRP A 83 -14.51 1.98 10.42
C TRP A 83 -14.60 2.57 9.01
N VAL A 84 -14.56 3.90 8.94
CA VAL A 84 -14.61 4.68 7.70
C VAL A 84 -13.37 5.55 7.63
N LEU A 85 -12.72 5.56 6.47
CA LEU A 85 -11.62 6.45 6.13
C LEU A 85 -12.19 7.73 5.51
N HIS A 86 -11.78 8.87 6.07
CA HIS A 86 -12.00 10.19 5.49
C HIS A 86 -10.71 10.67 4.88
N TRP A 87 -10.77 11.04 3.61
CA TRP A 87 -9.59 11.49 2.88
C TRP A 87 -9.89 12.75 2.08
N THR A 88 -9.00 13.73 2.21
CA THR A 88 -8.98 14.95 1.41
C THR A 88 -7.81 14.86 0.43
N PRO A 89 -8.07 14.66 -0.87
CA PRO A 89 -7.03 14.61 -1.88
C PRO A 89 -6.22 15.91 -1.93
N PRO A 90 -4.93 15.88 -2.32
CA PRO A 90 -4.16 17.08 -2.52
C PRO A 90 -4.76 17.91 -3.67
N PRO A 91 -4.65 19.26 -3.64
CA PRO A 91 -5.41 20.18 -4.51
C PRO A 91 -5.15 20.02 -6.01
N ASN A 92 -4.04 19.38 -6.37
CA ASN A 92 -3.65 19.16 -7.76
C ASN A 92 -4.05 17.77 -8.30
N ARG A 93 -4.80 16.97 -7.53
CA ARG A 93 -5.27 15.64 -7.94
C ARG A 93 -6.64 15.68 -8.56
N LYS A 94 -6.75 15.01 -9.71
CA LYS A 94 -8.03 14.58 -10.28
C LYS A 94 -8.44 13.25 -9.66
N VAL A 95 -8.88 13.28 -8.40
CA VAL A 95 -9.76 12.22 -7.89
C VAL A 95 -11.14 12.51 -8.48
N GLU A 96 -12.01 11.51 -8.65
CA GLU A 96 -13.42 11.83 -8.88
C GLU A 96 -13.87 12.77 -7.74
N ASP A 97 -14.11 14.05 -8.06
CA ASP A 97 -14.17 15.21 -7.14
C ASP A 97 -15.20 15.08 -5.98
N ALA A 98 -15.91 13.95 -5.90
CA ALA A 98 -16.95 13.66 -4.93
C ALA A 98 -16.60 12.57 -3.90
N GLN A 99 -15.59 11.71 -4.11
CA GLN A 99 -15.30 10.61 -3.17
C GLN A 99 -14.30 11.03 -2.09
N THR A 100 -14.81 11.33 -0.90
CA THR A 100 -14.01 11.65 0.31
C THR A 100 -14.06 10.56 1.37
N GLU A 101 -14.97 9.59 1.23
CA GLU A 101 -15.17 8.50 2.17
C GLU A 101 -14.87 7.14 1.51
N TYR A 102 -14.16 6.30 2.27
CA TYR A 102 -13.81 4.93 1.87
C TYR A 102 -14.04 3.99 3.05
N PRO A 103 -14.44 2.73 2.80
CA PRO A 103 -14.46 1.74 3.88
C PRO A 103 -13.03 1.49 4.39
N TYR A 104 -12.87 1.20 5.68
CA TYR A 104 -11.57 0.83 6.24
C TYR A 104 -11.20 -0.60 5.80
N THR A 105 -10.64 -0.72 4.60
CA THR A 105 -10.19 -2.00 4.03
C THR A 105 -8.79 -1.85 3.42
N PRO A 106 -8.07 -2.96 3.23
CA PRO A 106 -6.77 -2.95 2.57
C PRO A 106 -6.79 -2.28 1.19
N GLU A 107 -7.80 -2.57 0.38
CA GLU A 107 -7.96 -2.01 -0.96
C GLU A 107 -8.09 -0.49 -0.92
N SER A 108 -8.85 0.03 0.06
CA SER A 108 -9.06 1.47 0.23
C SER A 108 -7.78 2.18 0.65
N MET A 109 -7.00 1.58 1.56
CA MET A 109 -5.72 2.15 1.98
C MET A 109 -4.74 2.27 0.81
N VAL A 110 -4.59 1.20 0.02
CA VAL A 110 -3.72 1.21 -1.17
C VAL A 110 -4.24 2.18 -2.22
N LYS A 111 -5.56 2.25 -2.45
CA LYS A 111 -6.16 3.21 -3.39
C LYS A 111 -5.84 4.66 -3.01
N ILE A 112 -5.97 5.01 -1.72
CA ILE A 112 -5.63 6.34 -1.25
C ILE A 112 -4.13 6.59 -1.43
N LEU A 113 -3.28 5.65 -1.04
CA LEU A 113 -1.83 5.80 -1.16
C LEU A 113 -1.37 5.92 -2.64
N ASP A 114 -1.89 5.10 -3.55
CA ASP A 114 -1.68 5.18 -5.01
C ASP A 114 -2.00 6.60 -5.51
N SER A 115 -3.12 7.15 -5.01
CA SER A 115 -3.57 8.49 -5.37
C SER A 115 -2.79 9.62 -4.67
N GLU A 116 -2.08 9.35 -3.57
CA GLU A 116 -1.16 10.32 -2.99
C GLU A 116 0.12 10.41 -3.83
N THR A 117 0.67 9.26 -4.23
CA THR A 117 2.02 9.17 -4.79
C THR A 117 2.09 9.25 -6.31
N ASP A 118 0.96 9.10 -7.01
CA ASP A 118 0.89 9.07 -8.49
C ASP A 118 1.55 7.82 -9.01
N TYR A 119 1.46 6.76 -8.21
CA TYR A 119 2.27 5.56 -8.38
C TYR A 119 3.79 5.83 -8.30
N ASN A 120 4.22 7.02 -7.83
CA ASN A 120 5.62 7.40 -7.59
C ASN A 120 5.88 7.50 -6.08
N TYR A 121 6.10 6.34 -5.49
CA TYR A 121 6.36 6.22 -4.07
C TYR A 121 7.86 6.38 -3.80
N VAL A 122 8.26 7.64 -3.62
CA VAL A 122 9.59 7.98 -3.09
C VAL A 122 9.38 8.48 -1.66
N ASP A 123 10.32 8.19 -0.76
CA ASP A 123 10.35 8.69 0.63
C ASP A 123 11.19 9.96 0.70
#